data_AF-A0A954H063-F1
#
_entry.id   AF-A0A954H063-F1
#
_cell.length_a   1.000
_cell.length_b   1.000
_cell.length_c   1.000
_cell.angle_alpha   90.00
_cell.angle_beta   90.00
_cell.angle_gamma   90.00
#
_symmetry.space_group_name_H-M   'P 1'
#
loop_
_entity.id
_entity.type
_entity.pdbx_description
1 polymer ?
#
loop_
_entity_poly.entity_id
_entity_poly.type
_entity_poly.pdbx_seq_one_letter_code
_entity_poly.pdbx_strand_id
1 'polypeptide(L)'
;MVHEIISTGEATAILPTERSSTKPITVIGTEAIRSTFDDGCLRQAVNSRMAPGVTDLVLNPDAHCGYGAPVGCVMVSPTHIYPGPVGVDIKCSMSLLQLDLPADQIVDRPTRRAIINAICERTPTGAGRGQRHARKSRPVGSMLGQQVMIEGASEDVCHQLGIPPEWAQRCEDAWHKGHDNTRDALAVRLEQHLKDGYFRNKFEGKMAQLGSYGGGNHFGECEVVHVEDNDRAKDTAEVFGLRDQRVAFLSHCGSRGIGHNLASGQFKSLQRMFERWDIPLPGNDRELVYAPLGTAEANAYLDDMA
;
A
#
# COMPACT_ATOMS: atom_id res chain seq x y z
N MET A 1 -8.50 26.22 15.35
CA MET A 1 -9.90 25.81 15.59
C MET A 1 -9.87 24.45 16.25
N VAL A 2 -10.75 24.19 17.21
CA VAL A 2 -10.90 22.85 17.77
C VAL A 2 -11.75 22.06 16.79
N HIS A 3 -11.23 20.95 16.28
CA HIS A 3 -11.96 20.06 15.38
C HIS A 3 -12.84 19.13 16.23
N GLU A 4 -14.12 19.43 16.35
CA GLU A 4 -15.05 18.65 17.18
C GLU A 4 -15.76 17.56 16.34
N ILE A 5 -15.69 16.31 16.80
CA ILE A 5 -16.36 15.17 16.19
C ILE A 5 -17.77 15.04 16.75
N ILE A 6 -18.77 14.90 15.89
CA ILE A 6 -20.19 14.76 16.27
C ILE A 6 -20.61 13.31 16.07
N SER A 7 -20.92 12.60 17.17
CA SER A 7 -21.40 11.22 17.13
C SER A 7 -22.76 11.11 16.43
N THR A 8 -22.90 10.14 15.53
CA THR A 8 -24.16 9.82 14.83
C THR A 8 -24.67 8.41 15.13
N GLY A 9 -23.86 7.58 15.78
CA GLY A 9 -24.19 6.23 16.22
C GLY A 9 -23.09 5.65 17.10
N GLU A 10 -23.18 4.36 17.43
CA GLU A 10 -22.21 3.68 18.29
C GLU A 10 -20.79 3.72 17.70
N ALA A 11 -20.65 3.37 16.43
CA ALA A 11 -19.38 3.33 15.71
C ALA A 11 -19.30 4.32 14.53
N THR A 12 -20.21 5.30 14.49
CA THR A 12 -20.30 6.28 13.40
C THR A 12 -20.37 7.70 13.94
N ALA A 13 -19.64 8.61 13.29
CA ALA A 13 -19.64 10.02 13.59
C ALA A 13 -19.36 10.85 12.31
N ILE A 14 -19.46 12.16 12.43
CA ILE A 14 -19.05 13.11 11.41
C ILE A 14 -18.07 14.13 11.99
N LEU A 15 -17.12 14.58 11.18
CA LEU A 15 -16.29 15.75 11.46
C LEU A 15 -16.71 16.89 10.52
N PRO A 16 -17.34 17.96 11.04
CA PRO A 16 -17.75 19.10 10.24
C PRO A 16 -16.55 19.80 9.58
N THR A 17 -16.80 20.41 8.44
CA THR A 17 -15.84 21.31 7.78
C THR A 17 -16.30 22.75 7.89
N GLU A 18 -15.38 23.71 7.72
CA GLU A 18 -15.66 25.14 7.88
C GLU A 18 -16.65 25.69 6.84
N ARG A 19 -16.85 25.01 5.71
CA ARG A 19 -17.78 25.44 4.65
C ARG A 19 -19.05 24.61 4.70
N SER A 20 -20.19 25.26 4.91
CA SER A 20 -21.51 24.61 4.98
C SER A 20 -21.91 23.86 3.70
N SER A 21 -21.36 24.23 2.54
CA SER A 21 -21.60 23.56 1.25
C SER A 21 -20.75 22.30 1.04
N THR A 22 -19.74 22.06 1.89
CA THR A 22 -18.86 20.90 1.81
C THR A 22 -19.41 19.78 2.66
N LYS A 23 -19.58 18.58 2.07
CA LYS A 23 -20.00 17.38 2.80
C LYS A 23 -19.03 17.10 3.95
N PRO A 24 -19.52 16.88 5.19
CA PRO A 24 -18.67 16.59 6.33
C PRO A 24 -17.87 15.29 6.11
N ILE A 25 -16.78 15.16 6.87
CA ILE A 25 -15.94 13.96 6.86
C ILE A 25 -16.67 12.85 7.62
N THR A 26 -16.75 11.66 7.05
CA THR A 26 -17.29 10.48 7.74
C THR A 26 -16.22 9.94 8.69
N VAL A 27 -16.60 9.62 9.93
CA VAL A 27 -15.71 9.07 10.94
C VAL A 27 -16.25 7.73 11.41
N ILE A 28 -15.43 6.68 11.27
CA ILE A 28 -15.76 5.32 11.72
C ILE A 28 -14.96 5.02 12.98
N GLY A 29 -15.65 4.71 14.06
CA GLY A 29 -15.04 4.43 15.36
C GLY A 29 -16.01 4.65 16.51
N THR A 30 -15.87 3.83 17.56
CA THR A 30 -16.52 4.05 18.84
C THR A 30 -15.93 5.27 19.56
N GLU A 31 -16.55 5.72 20.64
CA GLU A 31 -16.04 6.85 21.41
C GLU A 31 -14.58 6.67 21.86
N ALA A 32 -14.23 5.47 22.30
CA ALA A 32 -12.86 5.14 22.72
C ALA A 32 -11.85 5.29 21.56
N ILE A 33 -12.26 4.93 20.34
CA ILE A 33 -11.42 5.05 19.13
C ILE A 33 -11.35 6.51 18.67
N ARG A 34 -12.48 7.21 18.61
CA ARG A 34 -12.50 8.62 18.19
C ARG A 34 -11.65 9.51 19.09
N SER A 35 -11.58 9.17 20.38
CA SER A 35 -10.74 9.84 21.37
C SER A 35 -9.22 9.66 21.13
N THR A 36 -8.79 8.74 20.25
CA THR A 36 -7.37 8.54 19.93
C THR A 36 -6.90 9.40 18.75
N PHE A 37 -7.81 10.04 18.02
CA PHE A 37 -7.44 10.91 16.89
C PHE A 37 -6.88 12.23 17.41
N ASP A 38 -5.58 12.43 17.24
CA ASP A 38 -4.90 13.65 17.65
C ASP A 38 -5.24 14.87 16.76
N ASP A 39 -4.90 16.07 17.24
CA ASP A 39 -5.12 17.32 16.52
C ASP A 39 -4.45 17.33 15.13
N GLY A 40 -3.31 16.63 14.98
CA GLY A 40 -2.59 16.51 13.71
C GLY A 40 -3.39 15.75 12.67
N CYS A 41 -3.93 14.59 13.06
CA CYS A 41 -4.82 13.75 12.26
C CYS A 41 -6.08 14.51 11.84
N LEU A 42 -6.76 15.17 12.79
CA LEU A 42 -8.00 15.91 12.50
C LEU A 42 -7.75 17.10 11.59
N ARG A 43 -6.65 17.84 11.79
CA ARG A 43 -6.25 18.94 10.91
C ARG A 43 -5.92 18.45 9.50
N GLN A 44 -5.18 17.34 9.37
CA GLN A 44 -4.90 16.74 8.07
C GLN A 44 -6.18 16.30 7.37
N ALA A 45 -7.12 15.66 8.09
CA ALA A 45 -8.41 15.26 7.55
C ALA A 45 -9.20 16.44 6.99
N VAL A 46 -9.25 17.57 7.73
CA VAL A 46 -9.91 18.80 7.27
C VAL A 46 -9.18 19.39 6.07
N ASN A 47 -7.85 19.51 6.11
CA ASN A 47 -7.06 20.04 5.00
C ASN A 47 -7.26 19.21 3.72
N SER A 48 -7.20 17.88 3.82
CA SER A 48 -7.42 16.96 2.70
C SER A 48 -8.85 17.06 2.17
N ARG A 49 -9.87 17.09 3.05
CA ARG A 49 -11.26 17.26 2.61
C ARG A 49 -11.49 18.59 1.90
N MET A 50 -10.82 19.65 2.34
CA MET A 50 -10.95 20.99 1.75
C MET A 50 -10.09 21.18 0.48
N ALA A 51 -9.28 20.19 0.11
CA ALA A 51 -8.40 20.26 -1.05
C ALA A 51 -9.19 20.18 -2.37
N PRO A 52 -8.67 20.76 -3.47
CA PRO A 52 -9.34 20.80 -4.76
C PRO A 52 -9.77 19.42 -5.28
N GLY A 53 -11.02 19.33 -5.72
CA GLY A 53 -11.54 18.10 -6.33
C GLY A 53 -11.91 16.99 -5.36
N VAL A 54 -11.66 17.11 -4.06
CA VAL A 54 -12.04 16.09 -3.08
C VAL A 54 -13.54 16.17 -2.78
N THR A 55 -14.28 15.08 -3.01
CA THR A 55 -15.74 15.00 -2.79
C THR A 55 -16.08 14.35 -1.45
N ASP A 56 -15.28 13.38 -1.02
CA ASP A 56 -15.51 12.59 0.17
C ASP A 56 -14.19 12.28 0.87
N LEU A 57 -14.25 12.26 2.20
CA LEU A 57 -13.16 11.76 3.04
C LEU A 57 -13.77 10.95 4.19
N VAL A 58 -13.16 9.80 4.45
CA VAL A 58 -13.53 8.90 5.55
C VAL A 58 -12.30 8.68 6.43
N LEU A 59 -12.46 8.79 7.75
CA LEU A 59 -11.48 8.33 8.73
C LEU A 59 -11.88 6.95 9.23
N ASN A 60 -11.01 5.96 9.05
CA ASN A 60 -11.19 4.62 9.61
C ASN A 60 -10.72 4.55 11.07
N PRO A 61 -11.05 3.47 11.79
CA PRO A 61 -10.72 3.33 13.21
C PRO A 61 -9.23 3.43 13.57
N ASP A 62 -8.35 3.18 12.62
CA ASP A 62 -6.90 3.20 12.78
C ASP A 62 -6.26 4.53 12.35
N ALA A 63 -7.08 5.56 12.09
CA ALA A 63 -6.58 6.82 11.58
C ALA A 63 -5.63 7.54 12.54
N HIS A 64 -4.54 8.08 11.99
CA HIS A 64 -3.54 8.85 12.74
C HIS A 64 -2.77 9.79 11.80
N CYS A 65 -2.01 10.72 12.38
CA CYS A 65 -1.23 11.69 11.62
C CYS A 65 -0.29 10.99 10.62
N GLY A 66 -0.41 11.37 9.35
CA GLY A 66 0.39 10.85 8.23
C GLY A 66 1.22 11.95 7.56
N TYR A 67 1.48 11.77 6.27
CA TYR A 67 2.24 12.72 5.43
C TYR A 67 1.28 13.41 4.45
N GLY A 68 0.93 14.68 4.72
CA GLY A 68 -0.05 15.47 3.97
C GLY A 68 -1.52 15.06 4.13
N ALA A 69 -1.79 13.76 4.31
CA ALA A 69 -3.10 13.21 4.63
C ALA A 69 -2.97 12.20 5.79
N PRO A 70 -4.06 11.93 6.55
CA PRO A 70 -4.03 10.94 7.62
C PRO A 70 -3.78 9.53 7.05
N VAL A 71 -3.01 8.72 7.78
CA VAL A 71 -3.04 7.26 7.59
C VAL A 71 -4.43 6.76 8.02
N GLY A 72 -4.92 5.68 7.41
CA GLY A 72 -6.26 5.14 7.71
C GLY A 72 -7.40 5.98 7.13
N CYS A 73 -7.14 6.89 6.20
CA CYS A 73 -8.20 7.61 5.49
C CYS A 73 -8.55 7.00 4.13
N VAL A 74 -9.79 7.19 3.69
CA VAL A 74 -10.20 7.04 2.29
C VAL A 74 -10.51 8.43 1.77
N MET A 75 -9.95 8.80 0.63
CA MET A 75 -10.16 10.09 0.00
C MET A 75 -10.61 9.92 -1.45
N VAL A 76 -11.75 10.52 -1.81
CA VAL A 76 -12.31 10.44 -3.16
C VAL A 76 -12.09 11.78 -3.86
N SER A 77 -11.37 11.75 -4.99
CA SER A 77 -11.07 12.93 -5.78
C SER A 77 -11.26 12.64 -7.28
N PRO A 78 -12.40 13.03 -7.88
CA PRO A 78 -12.68 12.76 -9.29
C PRO A 78 -11.88 13.59 -10.30
N THR A 79 -11.14 14.61 -9.85
CA THR A 79 -10.50 15.60 -10.74
C THR A 79 -9.00 15.79 -10.48
N HIS A 80 -8.46 15.26 -9.39
CA HIS A 80 -7.06 15.46 -9.00
C HIS A 80 -6.48 14.18 -8.40
N ILE A 81 -5.19 13.91 -8.64
CA ILE A 81 -4.43 12.89 -7.90
C ILE A 81 -3.78 13.48 -6.66
N TYR A 82 -3.59 12.64 -5.65
CA TYR A 82 -2.94 13.00 -4.39
C TYR A 82 -2.04 11.84 -3.92
N PRO A 83 -0.72 12.04 -3.84
CA PRO A 83 0.18 11.00 -3.34
C PRO A 83 0.05 10.73 -1.83
N GLY A 84 -0.39 11.72 -1.04
CA GLY A 84 -0.46 11.64 0.42
C GLY A 84 -1.18 10.38 0.94
N PRO A 85 -2.46 10.16 0.58
CA PRO A 85 -3.20 8.98 1.02
C PRO A 85 -2.68 7.64 0.48
N VAL A 86 -1.93 7.63 -0.62
CA VAL A 86 -1.30 6.40 -1.17
C VAL A 86 -0.07 6.03 -0.35
N GLY A 87 0.67 7.02 0.13
CA GLY A 87 1.82 6.84 0.99
C GLY A 87 3.11 6.48 0.22
N VAL A 88 4.20 6.35 0.98
CA VAL A 88 5.54 6.15 0.41
C VAL A 88 5.89 4.68 0.15
N ASP A 89 5.25 3.75 0.84
CA ASP A 89 5.35 2.32 0.55
C ASP A 89 4.16 1.92 -0.32
N ILE A 90 4.23 2.31 -1.59
CA ILE A 90 3.15 2.09 -2.57
C ILE A 90 2.80 0.60 -2.59
N LYS A 91 1.50 0.28 -2.50
CA LYS A 91 0.97 -1.09 -2.46
C LYS A 91 1.53 -1.94 -1.31
N CYS A 92 1.87 -1.32 -0.18
CA CYS A 92 2.01 -2.04 1.09
C CYS A 92 0.69 -2.76 1.37
N SER A 93 0.74 -4.10 1.40
CA SER A 93 -0.46 -4.94 1.38
C SER A 93 -0.21 -6.27 2.05
N MET A 94 -1.31 -6.98 2.29
CA MET A 94 -1.29 -8.30 2.90
C MET A 94 -1.73 -9.37 1.90
N SER A 95 -1.13 -10.55 2.00
CA SER A 95 -1.63 -11.75 1.35
C SER A 95 -1.77 -12.88 2.36
N LEU A 96 -2.81 -13.69 2.17
CA LEU A 96 -3.10 -14.86 3.01
C LEU A 96 -3.03 -16.11 2.14
N LEU A 97 -2.19 -17.06 2.55
CA LEU A 97 -2.10 -18.39 1.93
C LEU A 97 -2.49 -19.45 2.96
N GLN A 98 -3.66 -20.07 2.79
CA GLN A 98 -4.04 -21.23 3.59
C GLN A 98 -3.37 -22.50 3.05
N LEU A 99 -2.80 -23.30 3.94
CA LEU A 99 -2.23 -24.61 3.64
C LEU A 99 -3.27 -25.70 3.94
N ASP A 100 -3.21 -26.83 3.23
CA ASP A 100 -3.94 -28.04 3.65
C ASP A 100 -3.18 -28.79 4.75
N LEU A 101 -2.75 -28.04 5.76
CA LEU A 101 -1.99 -28.52 6.91
C LEU A 101 -2.85 -28.32 8.18
N PRO A 102 -3.28 -29.40 8.84
CA PRO A 102 -3.95 -29.32 10.13
C PRO A 102 -3.05 -28.67 11.19
N ALA A 103 -3.64 -27.82 12.04
CA ALA A 103 -2.91 -27.09 13.07
C ALA A 103 -2.28 -28.02 14.14
N ASP A 104 -2.91 -29.15 14.42
CA ASP A 104 -2.42 -30.17 15.36
C ASP A 104 -1.07 -30.80 14.94
N GLN A 105 -0.75 -30.77 13.64
CA GLN A 105 0.51 -31.28 13.09
C GLN A 105 1.70 -30.35 13.32
N ILE A 106 1.48 -29.10 13.78
CA ILE A 106 2.55 -28.12 14.05
C ILE A 106 2.54 -27.62 15.49
N VAL A 107 1.92 -28.34 16.43
CA VAL A 107 1.82 -27.91 17.83
C VAL A 107 3.20 -27.83 18.49
N ASP A 108 4.07 -28.79 18.17
CA ASP A 108 5.37 -28.89 18.80
C ASP A 108 6.32 -27.75 18.37
N ARG A 109 7.12 -27.28 19.32
CA ARG A 109 8.06 -26.18 19.11
C ARG A 109 9.15 -26.49 18.06
N PRO A 110 9.76 -27.70 18.02
CA PRO A 110 10.71 -28.08 16.98
C PRO A 110 10.18 -27.90 15.55
N THR A 111 8.98 -28.40 15.26
CA THR A 111 8.34 -28.27 13.93
C THR A 111 8.12 -26.82 13.55
N ARG A 112 7.53 -26.00 14.45
CA ARG A 112 7.36 -24.56 14.21
C ARG A 112 8.69 -23.85 13.95
N ARG A 113 9.74 -24.20 14.69
CA ARG A 113 11.07 -23.62 14.48
C ARG A 113 11.65 -24.04 13.12
N ALA A 114 11.45 -25.28 12.70
CA ALA A 114 11.90 -25.75 11.40
C ALA A 114 11.20 -25.01 10.24
N ILE A 115 9.89 -24.75 10.36
CA ILE A 115 9.12 -23.97 9.38
C ILE A 115 9.67 -22.54 9.29
N ILE A 116 9.82 -21.84 10.42
CA ILE A 116 10.38 -20.48 10.46
C ILE A 116 11.77 -20.45 9.81
N ASN A 117 12.65 -21.38 10.17
CA ASN A 117 13.99 -21.45 9.61
C ASN A 117 13.94 -21.69 8.08
N ALA A 118 13.05 -22.57 7.61
CA ALA A 118 12.90 -22.84 6.18
C ALA A 118 12.41 -21.62 5.38
N ILE A 119 11.58 -20.77 5.98
CA ILE A 119 11.15 -19.47 5.42
C ILE A 119 12.33 -18.51 5.40
N CYS A 120 13.04 -18.31 6.53
CA CYS A 120 14.18 -17.40 6.61
C CYS A 120 15.34 -17.79 5.66
N GLU A 121 15.47 -19.07 5.30
CA GLU A 121 16.44 -19.50 4.29
C GLU A 121 16.10 -18.99 2.88
N ARG A 122 14.83 -18.71 2.58
CA ARG A 122 14.33 -18.30 1.25
C ARG A 122 13.99 -16.83 1.18
N THR A 123 13.59 -16.24 2.29
CA THR A 123 13.07 -14.88 2.35
C THR A 123 13.99 -13.99 3.20
N PRO A 124 14.66 -12.99 2.60
CA PRO A 124 15.43 -12.01 3.34
C PRO A 124 14.53 -11.18 4.26
N THR A 125 15.01 -10.90 5.48
CA THR A 125 14.30 -10.12 6.51
C THR A 125 15.19 -8.99 7.05
N GLY A 126 14.58 -7.98 7.67
CA GLY A 126 15.29 -6.87 8.33
C GLY A 126 15.57 -5.67 7.44
N ALA A 127 16.32 -4.69 7.95
CA ALA A 127 16.64 -3.45 7.24
C ALA A 127 18.01 -3.48 6.52
N GLY A 128 18.18 -2.62 5.51
CA GLY A 128 19.49 -2.36 4.91
C GLY A 128 20.09 -3.55 4.13
N ARG A 129 21.34 -3.92 4.45
CA ARG A 129 22.08 -4.98 3.72
C ARG A 129 21.43 -6.37 3.84
N GLY A 130 20.64 -6.62 4.89
CA GLY A 130 19.92 -7.88 5.09
C GLY A 130 18.73 -8.13 4.15
N GLN A 131 18.32 -7.12 3.36
CA GLN A 131 17.10 -7.18 2.53
C GLN A 131 17.27 -7.86 1.16
N ARG A 132 18.46 -8.31 0.80
CA ARG A 132 18.77 -8.61 -0.62
C ARG A 132 19.06 -10.07 -0.93
N HIS A 133 19.35 -10.85 0.09
CA HIS A 133 19.79 -12.22 -0.12
C HIS A 133 19.48 -13.10 1.08
N ALA A 134 18.94 -14.27 0.79
CA ALA A 134 18.85 -15.40 1.69
C ALA A 134 19.45 -16.62 0.98
N ARG A 135 19.85 -17.65 1.72
CA ARG A 135 20.59 -18.82 1.20
C ARG A 135 19.93 -19.47 -0.04
N LYS A 136 18.60 -19.42 -0.12
CA LYS A 136 17.76 -20.01 -1.16
C LYS A 136 16.83 -18.99 -1.81
N SER A 137 17.12 -17.68 -1.68
CA SER A 137 16.31 -16.64 -2.33
C SER A 137 16.44 -16.72 -3.85
N ARG A 138 15.40 -16.27 -4.55
CA ARG A 138 15.40 -16.17 -6.02
C ARG A 138 15.97 -14.80 -6.42
N PRO A 139 17.14 -14.73 -7.08
CA PRO A 139 17.72 -13.46 -7.47
C PRO A 139 16.92 -12.82 -8.60
N VAL A 140 16.73 -11.51 -8.52
CA VAL A 140 16.02 -10.72 -9.54
C VAL A 140 16.99 -9.70 -10.10
N GLY A 141 17.42 -9.94 -11.33
CA GLY A 141 18.32 -9.04 -12.06
C GLY A 141 17.59 -7.85 -12.66
N SER A 142 18.34 -6.96 -13.31
CA SER A 142 17.80 -5.74 -13.92
C SER A 142 16.70 -6.01 -14.96
N MET A 143 16.88 -7.01 -15.84
CA MET A 143 15.93 -7.31 -16.92
C MET A 143 14.58 -7.79 -16.39
N LEU A 144 14.57 -8.83 -15.53
CA LEU A 144 13.35 -9.30 -14.88
C LEU A 144 12.74 -8.21 -13.99
N GLY A 145 13.57 -7.42 -13.32
CA GLY A 145 13.10 -6.28 -12.52
C GLY A 145 12.35 -5.22 -13.33
N GLN A 146 12.83 -4.89 -14.53
CA GLN A 146 12.10 -4.00 -15.45
C GLN A 146 10.78 -4.63 -15.88
N GLN A 147 10.78 -5.91 -16.21
CA GLN A 147 9.56 -6.63 -16.59
C GLN A 147 8.53 -6.63 -15.45
N VAL A 148 8.94 -6.87 -14.20
CA VAL A 148 8.07 -6.80 -13.02
C VAL A 148 7.44 -5.41 -12.86
N MET A 149 8.21 -4.34 -13.07
CA MET A 149 7.67 -2.97 -12.99
C MET A 149 6.66 -2.66 -14.08
N ILE A 150 6.84 -3.19 -15.29
CA ILE A 150 5.97 -2.92 -16.45
C ILE A 150 4.74 -3.82 -16.47
N GLU A 151 4.88 -5.08 -16.07
CA GLU A 151 3.85 -6.10 -16.29
C GLU A 151 3.12 -6.55 -15.01
N GLY A 152 3.71 -6.32 -13.84
CA GLY A 152 3.26 -6.90 -12.57
C GLY A 152 3.47 -8.41 -12.54
N ALA A 153 2.53 -9.14 -11.93
CA ALA A 153 2.49 -10.61 -11.89
C ALA A 153 1.90 -11.19 -13.19
N SER A 154 2.51 -10.87 -14.34
CA SER A 154 2.20 -11.53 -15.61
C SER A 154 2.57 -13.00 -15.58
N GLU A 155 1.99 -13.80 -16.46
CA GLU A 155 2.29 -15.24 -16.57
C GLU A 155 3.80 -15.49 -16.76
N ASP A 156 4.46 -14.71 -17.64
CA ASP A 156 5.89 -14.81 -17.89
C ASP A 156 6.74 -14.42 -16.67
N VAL A 157 6.35 -13.36 -15.94
CA VAL A 157 7.03 -12.97 -14.69
C VAL A 157 6.85 -14.07 -13.63
N CYS A 158 5.65 -14.59 -13.47
CA CYS A 158 5.34 -15.68 -12.54
C CYS A 158 6.16 -16.94 -12.86
N HIS A 159 6.23 -17.36 -14.13
CA HIS A 159 7.04 -18.50 -14.56
C HIS A 159 8.53 -18.30 -14.28
N GLN A 160 9.09 -17.14 -14.62
CA GLN A 160 10.50 -16.83 -14.33
C GLN A 160 10.81 -16.83 -12.83
N LEU A 161 9.84 -16.43 -12.01
CA LEU A 161 9.95 -16.44 -10.56
C LEU A 161 9.55 -17.78 -9.93
N GLY A 162 9.10 -18.78 -10.70
CA GLY A 162 8.60 -20.05 -10.16
C GLY A 162 7.41 -19.88 -9.22
N ILE A 163 6.50 -18.98 -9.58
CA ILE A 163 5.22 -18.70 -8.92
C ILE A 163 4.11 -19.24 -9.83
N PRO A 164 3.12 -19.98 -9.30
CA PRO A 164 1.97 -20.40 -10.11
C PRO A 164 1.21 -19.19 -10.67
N PRO A 165 1.08 -19.02 -11.99
CA PRO A 165 0.44 -17.85 -12.60
C PRO A 165 -1.01 -17.65 -12.17
N GLU A 166 -1.74 -18.73 -11.87
CA GLU A 166 -3.12 -18.68 -11.42
C GLU A 166 -3.29 -17.97 -10.07
N TRP A 167 -2.22 -17.83 -9.27
CA TRP A 167 -2.27 -17.07 -8.03
C TRP A 167 -2.48 -15.58 -8.29
N ALA A 168 -2.01 -15.05 -9.43
CA ALA A 168 -2.21 -13.65 -9.80
C ALA A 168 -3.71 -13.31 -9.92
N GLN A 169 -4.56 -14.28 -10.31
CA GLN A 169 -6.00 -14.08 -10.41
C GLN A 169 -6.71 -13.92 -9.06
N ARG A 170 -6.00 -14.22 -7.96
CA ARG A 170 -6.48 -14.05 -6.57
C ARG A 170 -5.92 -12.78 -5.92
N CYS A 171 -5.15 -11.99 -6.65
CA CYS A 171 -4.54 -10.75 -6.18
C CYS A 171 -5.27 -9.54 -6.77
N GLU A 172 -5.45 -8.51 -5.95
CA GLU A 172 -5.92 -7.20 -6.41
C GLU A 172 -4.86 -6.54 -7.30
N ASP A 173 -5.29 -6.03 -8.45
CA ASP A 173 -4.46 -5.32 -9.42
C ASP A 173 -3.13 -6.03 -9.73
N ALA A 174 -3.21 -7.33 -10.02
CA ALA A 174 -2.03 -8.16 -10.22
C ALA A 174 -1.17 -7.72 -11.42
N TRP A 175 -1.73 -6.95 -12.35
CA TRP A 175 -1.06 -6.47 -13.56
C TRP A 175 -1.06 -4.95 -13.61
N HIS A 176 0.06 -4.38 -14.02
CA HIS A 176 0.21 -2.93 -14.08
C HIS A 176 -0.28 -2.37 -15.41
N LYS A 177 -0.84 -1.16 -15.33
CA LYS A 177 -1.23 -0.32 -16.46
C LYS A 177 -0.97 1.13 -16.07
N GLY A 178 -0.39 1.90 -16.98
CA GLY A 178 -0.16 3.32 -16.81
C GLY A 178 -1.43 4.16 -16.92
N HIS A 179 -1.25 5.47 -16.91
CA HIS A 179 -2.33 6.47 -16.96
C HIS A 179 -3.28 6.31 -18.16
N ASP A 180 -2.81 5.73 -19.26
CA ASP A 180 -3.57 5.50 -20.49
C ASP A 180 -4.13 4.06 -20.61
N ASN A 181 -4.08 3.29 -19.53
CA ASN A 181 -4.44 1.87 -19.46
C ASN A 181 -3.53 0.93 -20.29
N THR A 182 -2.33 1.35 -20.65
CA THR A 182 -1.35 0.53 -21.39
C THR A 182 -0.11 0.21 -20.56
N ARG A 183 0.67 -0.79 -21.00
CA ARG A 183 2.00 -1.08 -20.45
C ARG A 183 3.09 -0.23 -21.12
N ASP A 184 2.84 0.27 -22.33
CA ASP A 184 3.82 1.06 -23.09
C ASP A 184 4.14 2.37 -22.38
N ALA A 185 3.15 3.02 -21.76
CA ALA A 185 3.37 4.18 -20.90
C ALA A 185 4.36 3.88 -19.76
N LEU A 186 4.21 2.73 -19.11
CA LEU A 186 5.12 2.29 -18.03
C LEU A 186 6.53 1.99 -18.55
N ALA A 187 6.64 1.34 -19.72
CA ALA A 187 7.92 1.04 -20.34
C ALA A 187 8.69 2.32 -20.69
N VAL A 188 8.02 3.29 -21.33
CA VAL A 188 8.60 4.60 -21.66
C VAL A 188 9.00 5.36 -20.38
N ARG A 189 8.13 5.35 -19.36
CA ARG A 189 8.39 6.01 -18.07
C ARG A 189 9.63 5.42 -17.39
N LEU A 190 9.72 4.09 -17.31
CA LEU A 190 10.84 3.39 -16.71
C LEU A 190 12.15 3.61 -17.50
N GLU A 191 12.10 3.56 -18.83
CA GLU A 191 13.27 3.82 -19.67
C GLU A 191 13.83 5.23 -19.41
N GLN A 192 12.95 6.24 -19.30
CA GLN A 192 13.34 7.60 -18.98
C GLN A 192 14.02 7.68 -17.60
N HIS A 193 13.44 7.05 -16.57
CA HIS A 193 14.05 7.00 -15.23
C HIS A 193 15.44 6.37 -15.22
N LEU A 194 15.63 5.32 -16.01
CA LEU A 194 16.93 4.65 -16.13
C LEU A 194 17.96 5.55 -16.82
N LYS A 195 17.57 6.23 -17.92
CA LYS A 195 18.43 7.20 -18.64
C LYS A 195 18.83 8.39 -17.76
N ASP A 196 17.90 8.92 -16.99
CA ASP A 196 18.12 10.07 -16.10
C ASP A 196 18.89 9.71 -14.83
N GLY A 197 19.22 8.43 -14.63
CA GLY A 197 19.89 7.97 -13.42
C GLY A 197 19.04 8.18 -12.17
N TYR A 198 17.70 8.13 -12.30
CA TYR A 198 16.74 8.39 -11.22
C TYR A 198 17.02 7.52 -9.97
N PHE A 199 17.36 6.25 -10.20
CA PHE A 199 17.74 5.31 -9.14
C PHE A 199 19.20 5.42 -8.70
N ARG A 200 19.90 6.50 -9.05
CA ARG A 200 21.33 6.76 -8.78
C ARG A 200 22.23 5.60 -9.20
N ASN A 201 21.95 5.00 -10.35
CA ASN A 201 22.63 3.80 -10.88
C ASN A 201 22.56 2.57 -9.95
N LYS A 202 21.56 2.50 -9.06
CA LYS A 202 21.34 1.39 -8.12
C LYS A 202 20.07 0.59 -8.39
N PHE A 203 19.54 0.65 -9.62
CA PHE A 203 18.31 -0.04 -10.00
C PHE A 203 18.37 -1.54 -9.71
N GLU A 204 19.43 -2.22 -10.16
CA GLU A 204 19.63 -3.64 -9.91
C GLU A 204 19.67 -3.97 -8.40
N GLY A 205 20.39 -3.15 -7.61
CA GLY A 205 20.45 -3.32 -6.16
C GLY A 205 19.12 -3.06 -5.44
N LYS A 206 18.17 -2.36 -6.08
CA LYS A 206 16.79 -2.19 -5.60
C LYS A 206 15.92 -3.36 -6.02
N MET A 207 16.06 -3.85 -7.26
CA MET A 207 15.39 -5.06 -7.74
C MET A 207 15.77 -6.31 -6.94
N ALA A 208 17.01 -6.38 -6.47
CA ALA A 208 17.46 -7.42 -5.54
C ALA A 208 16.71 -7.44 -4.19
N GLN A 209 15.88 -6.43 -3.87
CA GLN A 209 14.99 -6.45 -2.70
C GLN A 209 13.67 -7.18 -2.97
N LEU A 210 13.35 -7.52 -4.22
CA LEU A 210 12.14 -8.27 -4.56
C LEU A 210 12.18 -9.65 -3.88
N GLY A 211 11.07 -10.04 -3.26
CA GLY A 211 11.00 -11.26 -2.46
C GLY A 211 11.58 -11.14 -1.04
N SER A 212 11.74 -9.92 -0.51
CA SER A 212 12.11 -9.66 0.90
C SER A 212 10.99 -8.98 1.67
N TYR A 213 10.96 -9.16 3.00
CA TYR A 213 10.00 -8.46 3.87
C TYR A 213 10.41 -7.02 4.15
N GLY A 214 11.69 -6.82 4.42
CA GLY A 214 12.17 -5.52 4.86
C GLY A 214 12.09 -5.29 6.36
N GLY A 215 11.89 -4.02 6.74
CA GLY A 215 11.69 -3.59 8.12
C GLY A 215 10.43 -2.73 8.24
N GLY A 216 10.19 -2.15 9.42
CA GLY A 216 8.92 -1.49 9.72
C GLY A 216 7.90 -2.50 10.23
N ASN A 217 6.64 -2.34 9.84
CA ASN A 217 5.52 -3.22 10.18
C ASN A 217 5.39 -4.44 9.25
N HIS A 218 6.39 -4.73 8.42
CA HIS A 218 6.37 -5.87 7.50
C HIS A 218 6.77 -7.17 8.19
N PHE A 219 6.01 -8.23 7.96
CA PHE A 219 6.19 -9.53 8.60
C PHE A 219 5.67 -10.67 7.72
N GLY A 220 6.11 -11.89 8.06
CA GLY A 220 5.48 -13.12 7.60
C GLY A 220 5.18 -13.99 8.83
N GLU A 221 3.93 -14.38 8.99
CA GLU A 221 3.44 -15.07 10.18
C GLU A 221 2.70 -16.35 9.80
N CYS A 222 2.99 -17.44 10.52
CA CYS A 222 2.23 -18.67 10.43
C CYS A 222 1.12 -18.63 11.49
N GLU A 223 -0.13 -18.63 11.03
CA GLU A 223 -1.31 -18.53 11.86
C GLU A 223 -2.18 -19.80 11.75
N VAL A 224 -3.18 -19.90 12.62
CA VAL A 224 -4.22 -20.93 12.55
C VAL A 224 -5.54 -20.25 12.25
N VAL A 225 -6.22 -20.74 11.21
CA VAL A 225 -7.57 -20.29 10.86
C VAL A 225 -8.53 -20.77 11.92
N HIS A 226 -9.24 -19.83 12.55
CA HIS A 226 -10.33 -20.09 13.48
C HIS A 226 -11.63 -19.54 12.88
N VAL A 227 -12.56 -20.43 12.55
CA VAL A 227 -13.89 -20.04 12.07
C VAL A 227 -14.83 -19.98 13.27
N GLU A 228 -15.51 -18.85 13.47
CA GLU A 228 -16.47 -18.72 14.55
C GLU A 228 -17.66 -19.68 14.39
N ASP A 229 -18.20 -20.14 15.52
CA ASP A 229 -19.35 -21.04 15.54
C ASP A 229 -20.67 -20.27 15.35
N ASN A 230 -20.82 -19.62 14.19
CA ASN A 230 -22.06 -19.01 13.74
C ASN A 230 -22.23 -19.16 12.23
N ASP A 231 -23.48 -19.17 11.76
CA ASP A 231 -23.81 -19.45 10.36
C ASP A 231 -23.14 -18.47 9.39
N ARG A 232 -23.11 -17.18 9.75
CA ARG A 232 -22.48 -16.14 8.93
C ARG A 232 -20.99 -16.40 8.70
N ALA A 233 -20.25 -16.75 9.75
CA ALA A 233 -18.82 -17.04 9.66
C ALA A 233 -18.55 -18.31 8.85
N LYS A 234 -19.36 -19.36 9.03
CA LYS A 234 -19.27 -20.61 8.28
C LYS A 234 -19.53 -20.41 6.79
N ASP A 235 -20.60 -19.68 6.44
CA ASP A 235 -20.95 -19.37 5.06
C ASP A 235 -19.83 -18.54 4.37
N THR A 236 -19.29 -17.55 5.09
CA THR A 236 -18.19 -16.72 4.57
C THR A 236 -16.92 -17.56 4.36
N ALA A 237 -16.60 -18.45 5.31
CA ALA A 237 -15.45 -19.34 5.21
C ALA A 237 -15.58 -20.30 4.01
N GLU A 238 -16.77 -20.84 3.74
CA GLU A 238 -17.02 -21.69 2.58
C GLU A 238 -16.76 -20.94 1.26
N VAL A 239 -17.26 -19.72 1.13
CA VAL A 239 -17.04 -18.88 -0.07
C VAL A 239 -15.55 -18.58 -0.29
N PHE A 240 -14.80 -18.28 0.77
CA PHE A 240 -13.37 -18.01 0.68
C PHE A 240 -12.50 -19.28 0.64
N GLY A 241 -13.09 -20.46 0.83
CA GLY A 241 -12.36 -21.73 0.95
C GLY A 241 -11.52 -21.85 2.23
N LEU A 242 -11.86 -21.06 3.26
CA LEU A 242 -11.22 -21.12 4.57
C LEU A 242 -11.71 -22.36 5.33
N ARG A 243 -10.77 -23.08 5.95
CA ARG A 243 -11.04 -24.31 6.68
C ARG A 243 -10.57 -24.14 8.12
N ASP A 244 -11.47 -24.36 9.06
CA ASP A 244 -11.15 -24.28 10.49
C ASP A 244 -10.01 -25.24 10.86
N GLN A 245 -9.17 -24.81 11.81
CA GLN A 245 -7.99 -25.54 12.28
C GLN A 245 -6.99 -25.89 11.17
N ARG A 246 -6.88 -25.04 10.13
CA ARG A 246 -5.80 -25.11 9.14
C ARG A 246 -4.76 -24.03 9.37
N VAL A 247 -3.52 -24.37 9.05
CA VAL A 247 -2.40 -23.42 9.07
C VAL A 247 -2.55 -22.48 7.89
N ALA A 248 -2.37 -21.19 8.14
CA ALA A 248 -2.25 -20.17 7.12
C ALA A 248 -0.93 -19.41 7.26
N PHE A 249 -0.52 -18.76 6.18
CA PHE A 249 0.61 -17.86 6.17
C PHE A 249 0.12 -16.46 5.77
N LEU A 250 0.21 -15.53 6.70
CA LEU A 250 -0.09 -14.13 6.49
C LEU A 250 1.21 -13.39 6.19
N SER A 251 1.26 -12.71 5.06
CA SER A 251 2.44 -11.99 4.59
C SER A 251 2.09 -10.52 4.40
N HIS A 252 2.80 -9.64 5.10
CA HIS A 252 2.67 -8.20 4.99
C HIS A 252 3.98 -7.59 4.49
N CYS A 253 3.95 -7.02 3.29
CA CYS A 253 5.09 -6.31 2.70
C CYS A 253 4.61 -5.28 1.67
N GLY A 254 5.54 -4.63 0.99
CA GLY A 254 5.22 -3.59 0.00
C GLY A 254 6.26 -3.49 -1.10
N SER A 255 6.27 -2.37 -1.81
CA SER A 255 7.13 -2.09 -2.98
C SER A 255 8.60 -1.81 -2.62
N ARG A 256 8.96 -1.96 -1.34
CA ARG A 256 10.34 -1.89 -0.83
C ARG A 256 10.97 -0.53 -1.18
N GLY A 257 12.27 -0.53 -1.45
CA GLY A 257 12.99 0.70 -1.77
C GLY A 257 12.65 1.29 -3.13
N ILE A 258 11.84 0.63 -3.97
CA ILE A 258 11.42 1.14 -5.27
C ILE A 258 10.26 2.11 -5.10
N GLY A 259 9.15 1.69 -4.50
CA GLY A 259 8.01 2.59 -4.29
C GLY A 259 8.39 3.78 -3.42
N HIS A 260 9.22 3.58 -2.38
CA HIS A 260 9.74 4.71 -1.60
C HIS A 260 10.51 5.73 -2.46
N ASN A 261 11.34 5.26 -3.39
CA ASN A 261 12.09 6.15 -4.28
C ASN A 261 11.13 6.90 -5.23
N LEU A 262 10.18 6.19 -5.84
CA LEU A 262 9.20 6.74 -6.78
C LEU A 262 8.30 7.77 -6.09
N ALA A 263 7.67 7.40 -4.96
CA ALA A 263 6.84 8.31 -4.17
C ALA A 263 7.63 9.55 -3.73
N SER A 264 8.83 9.38 -3.18
CA SER A 264 9.66 10.51 -2.74
C SER A 264 10.04 11.46 -3.88
N GLY A 265 10.28 10.93 -5.08
CA GLY A 265 10.53 11.77 -6.25
C GLY A 265 9.26 12.45 -6.76
N GLN A 266 8.10 11.78 -6.70
CA GLN A 266 6.81 12.35 -7.06
C GLN A 266 6.42 13.52 -6.16
N PHE A 267 6.54 13.37 -4.84
CA PHE A 267 6.33 14.50 -3.90
C PHE A 267 7.19 15.70 -4.27
N LYS A 268 8.47 15.51 -4.58
CA LYS A 268 9.37 16.60 -4.99
C LYS A 268 8.98 17.21 -6.34
N SER A 269 8.60 16.39 -7.31
CA SER A 269 8.17 16.85 -8.63
C SER A 269 6.90 17.70 -8.53
N LEU A 270 5.94 17.27 -7.72
CA LEU A 270 4.71 18.03 -7.47
C LEU A 270 4.96 19.29 -6.65
N GLN A 271 5.80 19.26 -5.60
CA GLN A 271 6.18 20.49 -4.89
C GLN A 271 6.78 21.54 -5.83
N ARG A 272 7.66 21.14 -6.76
CA ARG A 272 8.19 22.04 -7.80
C ARG A 272 7.13 22.49 -8.79
N MET A 273 6.09 21.70 -9.05
CA MET A 273 4.95 22.10 -9.86
C MET A 273 4.21 23.26 -9.18
N PHE A 274 3.93 23.19 -7.88
CA PHE A 274 3.31 24.29 -7.12
C PHE A 274 4.15 25.56 -7.18
N GLU A 275 5.46 25.45 -6.99
CA GLU A 275 6.40 26.57 -7.12
C GLU A 275 6.40 27.16 -8.54
N ARG A 276 6.37 26.31 -9.57
CA ARG A 276 6.37 26.73 -10.98
C ARG A 276 5.06 27.37 -11.42
N TRP A 277 3.93 26.85 -10.92
CA TRP A 277 2.59 27.31 -11.27
C TRP A 277 2.12 28.48 -10.40
N ASP A 278 2.88 28.82 -9.35
CA ASP A 278 2.55 29.87 -8.38
C ASP A 278 1.16 29.68 -7.75
N ILE A 279 0.86 28.44 -7.35
CA ILE A 279 -0.41 28.07 -6.70
C ILE A 279 -0.20 27.77 -5.21
N PRO A 280 -1.16 28.12 -4.34
CA PRO A 280 -1.04 27.87 -2.91
C PRO A 280 -1.24 26.38 -2.60
N LEU A 281 -0.49 25.89 -1.61
CA LEU A 281 -0.69 24.55 -1.05
C LEU A 281 -1.99 24.48 -0.22
N PRO A 282 -2.82 23.43 -0.37
CA PRO A 282 -3.98 23.21 0.47
C PRO A 282 -3.61 23.22 1.96
N GLY A 283 -4.34 23.98 2.77
CA GLY A 283 -4.08 24.10 4.20
C GLY A 283 -2.69 24.65 4.57
N ASN A 284 -1.97 25.26 3.61
CA ASN A 284 -0.56 25.64 3.73
C ASN A 284 0.36 24.47 4.15
N ASP A 285 -0.02 23.25 3.75
CA ASP A 285 0.71 22.02 4.06
C ASP A 285 1.60 21.61 2.89
N ARG A 286 2.92 21.57 3.11
CA ARG A 286 3.92 21.21 2.08
C ARG A 286 3.85 19.74 1.66
N GLU A 287 3.18 18.92 2.44
CA GLU A 287 3.04 17.49 2.21
C GLU A 287 1.73 17.17 1.45
N LEU A 288 0.77 18.10 1.45
CA LEU A 288 -0.51 17.97 0.74
C LEU A 288 -0.42 18.50 -0.69
N VAL A 289 0.31 17.78 -1.55
CA VAL A 289 0.44 18.11 -2.98
C VAL A 289 -0.55 17.34 -3.84
N TYR A 290 -0.91 17.93 -4.99
CA TYR A 290 -1.80 17.33 -5.97
C TYR A 290 -1.41 17.69 -7.40
N ALA A 291 -2.00 16.98 -8.38
CA ALA A 291 -2.04 17.43 -9.77
C ALA A 291 -3.45 17.20 -10.35
N PRO A 292 -4.01 18.14 -11.14
CA PRO A 292 -5.26 17.90 -11.86
C PRO A 292 -5.12 16.74 -12.85
N LEU A 293 -6.13 15.89 -12.95
CA LEU A 293 -6.16 14.80 -13.93
C LEU A 293 -6.03 15.35 -15.36
N GLY A 294 -5.34 14.60 -16.23
CA GLY A 294 -5.06 15.00 -17.61
C GLY A 294 -3.84 15.91 -17.77
N THR A 295 -3.18 16.30 -16.68
CA THR A 295 -1.89 17.01 -16.73
C THR A 295 -0.73 16.03 -16.87
N ALA A 296 0.41 16.49 -17.39
CA ALA A 296 1.61 15.67 -17.50
C ALA A 296 2.11 15.20 -16.12
N GLU A 297 1.95 16.04 -15.09
CA GLU A 297 2.31 15.74 -13.71
C GLU A 297 1.43 14.62 -13.13
N ALA A 298 0.11 14.65 -13.37
CA ALA A 298 -0.79 13.60 -12.93
C ALA A 298 -0.50 12.27 -13.65
N ASN A 299 -0.29 12.29 -14.96
CA ASN A 299 0.04 11.10 -15.73
C ASN A 299 1.37 10.48 -15.26
N ALA A 300 2.40 11.29 -15.04
CA ALA A 300 3.68 10.82 -14.54
C ALA A 300 3.59 10.25 -13.12
N TYR A 301 2.69 10.76 -12.27
CA TYR A 301 2.42 10.17 -10.96
C TYR A 301 1.73 8.80 -11.10
N LEU A 302 0.68 8.72 -11.92
CA LEU A 302 -0.05 7.47 -12.14
C LEU A 302 0.84 6.37 -12.70
N ASP A 303 1.73 6.70 -13.64
CA ASP A 303 2.71 5.75 -14.20
C ASP A 303 3.77 5.31 -13.18
N ASP A 304 4.16 6.16 -12.23
CA ASP A 304 5.12 5.80 -11.18
C ASP A 304 4.47 5.05 -10.01
N MET A 305 3.16 5.23 -9.81
CA MET A 305 2.38 4.58 -8.78
C MET A 305 1.96 3.16 -9.17
N ALA A 306 1.60 2.98 -10.45
CA ALA A 306 1.23 1.69 -11.04
C ALA A 306 2.39 0.69 -11.00
#